data_AF-A0A7V3WK86-F1
#
_entry.id   AF-A0A7V3WK86-F1
#
_cell.length_a   1.000
_cell.length_b   1.000
_cell.length_c   1.000
_cell.angle_alpha   90.00
_cell.angle_beta   90.00
_cell.angle_gamma   90.00
#
_symmetry.space_group_name_H-M   'P 1'
#
loop_
_entity.id
_entity.type
_entity.pdbx_description
1 polymer ?
#
loop_
_entity_poly.entity_id
_entity_poly.type
_entity_poly.pdbx_seq_one_letter_code
_entity_poly.pdbx_strand_id
1 'polypeptide(L)'
;MSRNIPEKLVYFLKNGPKDVDDGYEYASELNRILNSDDCQLSLSSKEVELLRDYADKVKKLGEINHYTEERIKDVEREFFGSRGILGFLGVTTESKPQWPF
;
A
#
# COMPACT_ATOMS: atom_id res chain seq x y z
N MET A 1 13.26 -16.29 5.30
CA MET A 1 12.33 -15.97 6.40
C MET A 1 11.27 -15.05 5.81
N SER A 2 10.02 -15.52 5.71
CA SER A 2 8.91 -14.69 5.26
C SER A 2 8.79 -13.49 6.19
N ARG A 3 8.94 -12.27 5.65
CA ARG A 3 8.82 -11.05 6.46
C ARG A 3 7.42 -10.98 7.02
N ASN A 4 7.31 -10.73 8.32
CA ASN A 4 6.02 -10.63 8.98
C ASN A 4 5.51 -9.20 8.81
N ILE A 5 4.92 -8.89 7.65
CA ILE A 5 4.31 -7.58 7.42
C ILE A 5 2.97 -7.54 8.17
N PRO A 6 2.68 -6.49 8.96
CA PRO A 6 1.44 -6.41 9.72
C PRO A 6 0.21 -6.55 8.82
N GLU A 7 -0.72 -7.43 9.20
CA GLU A 7 -1.93 -7.73 8.41
C GLU A 7 -2.77 -6.48 8.13
N LYS A 8 -2.83 -5.56 9.11
CA LYS A 8 -3.52 -4.27 8.96
C LYS A 8 -2.98 -3.45 7.79
N LEU A 9 -1.66 -3.43 7.60
CA LEU A 9 -1.03 -2.73 6.48
C LEU A 9 -1.36 -3.43 5.16
N VAL A 10 -1.27 -4.77 5.12
CA VAL A 10 -1.60 -5.54 3.91
C VAL A 10 -3.06 -5.35 3.51
N TYR A 11 -3.98 -5.37 4.48
CA TYR A 11 -5.41 -5.14 4.24
C TYR A 11 -5.64 -3.73 3.68
N PHE A 12 -5.06 -2.71 4.32
CA PHE A 12 -5.21 -1.33 3.87
C PHE A 12 -4.63 -1.09 2.48
N LEU A 13 -3.49 -1.68 2.14
CA LEU A 13 -2.92 -1.52 0.79
C LEU A 13 -3.78 -2.16 -0.30
N LYS A 14 -4.56 -3.21 0.03
CA LYS A 14 -5.46 -3.88 -0.93
C LYS A 14 -6.80 -3.18 -1.09
N ASN A 15 -7.36 -2.68 0.01
CA ASN A 15 -8.74 -2.17 0.04
C ASN A 15 -8.82 -0.66 0.25
N GLY A 16 -7.76 -0.01 0.70
CA GLY A 16 -7.69 1.42 0.99
C GLY A 16 -8.21 2.30 -0.15
N PRO A 17 -7.88 2.06 -1.44
CA PRO A 17 -8.43 2.86 -2.53
C PRO A 17 -9.95 2.73 -2.74
N LYS A 18 -10.60 1.77 -2.08
CA LYS A 18 -12.06 1.55 -2.11
C LYS A 18 -12.74 1.89 -0.79
N ASP A 19 -12.00 1.83 0.31
CA ASP A 19 -12.50 1.99 1.67
C ASP A 19 -12.46 3.45 2.15
N VAL A 20 -11.82 4.35 1.40
CA VAL A 20 -11.68 5.78 1.76
C VAL A 20 -12.20 6.68 0.65
N ASP A 21 -12.71 7.85 1.04
CA ASP A 21 -13.44 8.75 0.14
C ASP A 21 -12.49 9.71 -0.63
N ASP A 22 -11.32 10.00 -0.07
CA ASP A 22 -10.34 10.88 -0.69
C ASP A 22 -8.87 10.48 -0.39
N GLY A 23 -7.95 11.03 -1.18
CA GLY A 23 -6.52 10.79 -1.05
C GLY A 23 -5.93 11.34 0.25
N TYR A 24 -6.59 12.32 0.89
CA TYR A 24 -6.17 12.83 2.19
C TYR A 24 -6.44 11.81 3.29
N GLU A 25 -7.63 11.22 3.31
CA GLU A 25 -8.03 10.14 4.20
C GLU A 25 -7.14 8.92 3.96
N TYR A 26 -6.92 8.54 2.70
CA TYR A 26 -6.00 7.47 2.36
C TYR A 26 -4.62 7.70 2.98
N ALA A 27 -4.04 8.88 2.78
CA ALA A 27 -2.71 9.20 3.28
C ALA A 27 -2.67 9.29 4.81
N SER A 28 -3.73 9.81 5.44
CA SER A 28 -3.85 9.90 6.89
C SER A 28 -3.91 8.52 7.54
N GLU A 29 -4.74 7.62 6.99
CA GLU A 29 -4.87 6.26 7.49
C GLU A 29 -3.62 5.42 7.25
N LEU A 30 -2.98 5.56 6.08
CA LEU A 30 -1.71 4.91 5.81
C LEU A 30 -0.65 5.37 6.82
N ASN A 31 -0.52 6.68 7.05
CA ASN A 31 0.42 7.22 8.04
C ASN A 31 0.12 6.73 9.46
N ARG A 32 -1.15 6.63 9.84
CA ARG A 32 -1.57 6.08 11.13
C ARG A 32 -1.13 4.62 11.29
N ILE A 33 -1.27 3.82 10.24
CA ILE A 33 -0.83 2.41 10.24
C ILE A 33 0.69 2.34 10.31
N LEU A 34 1.41 3.13 9.49
CA LEU A 34 2.88 3.14 9.50
C LEU A 34 3.47 3.54 10.84
N ASN A 35 2.81 4.43 11.58
CA ASN A 35 3.23 4.85 12.92
C ASN A 35 2.88 3.85 14.03
N SER A 36 2.22 2.73 13.72
CA SER A 36 1.99 1.68 14.71
C SER A 36 3.28 0.93 15.05
N ASP A 37 3.40 0.48 16.30
CA ASP A 37 4.57 -0.26 16.79
C ASP A 37 4.89 -1.48 15.92
N ASP A 38 3.86 -2.21 15.46
CA ASP A 38 4.01 -3.37 14.60
C ASP A 38 4.69 -3.03 13.27
N CYS A 39 4.34 -1.89 12.66
CA CYS A 39 4.96 -1.43 11.42
C CYS A 39 6.39 -0.93 11.65
N GLN A 40 6.63 -0.20 12.74
CA GLN A 40 7.96 0.31 13.08
C GLN A 40 8.96 -0.81 13.42
N LEU A 41 8.49 -1.93 13.96
CA LEU A 41 9.31 -3.10 14.25
C LEU A 41 9.55 -4.00 13.02
N SER A 42 8.59 -4.02 12.08
CA SER A 42 8.61 -4.93 10.93
C SER A 42 9.20 -4.32 9.66
N LEU A 43 9.10 -3.01 9.50
CA LEU A 43 9.58 -2.25 8.34
C LEU A 43 10.89 -1.54 8.65
N SER A 44 11.77 -1.46 7.65
CA SER A 44 12.94 -0.59 7.72
C SER A 44 12.55 0.88 7.54
N SER A 45 13.37 1.79 8.07
CA SER A 45 13.14 3.23 7.93
C SER A 45 13.00 3.67 6.46
N LYS A 46 13.75 3.04 5.54
CA LYS A 46 13.63 3.30 4.09
C LYS A 46 12.28 2.87 3.52
N GLU A 47 11.76 1.72 3.93
CA GLU A 47 10.45 1.24 3.50
C GLU A 47 9.33 2.17 4.03
N VAL A 48 9.45 2.61 5.28
CA VAL A 48 8.51 3.57 5.88
C VAL A 48 8.55 4.92 5.16
N GLU A 49 9.73 5.45 4.86
CA GLU A 49 9.89 6.71 4.10
C GLU A 49 9.26 6.61 2.71
N LEU A 50 9.54 5.52 1.97
CA LEU A 50 8.94 5.29 0.65
C LEU A 50 7.41 5.23 0.69
N LEU A 51 6.84 4.56 1.69
CA LEU A 51 5.38 4.48 1.86
C LEU A 51 4.78 5.83 2.24
N ARG A 52 5.51 6.67 2.99
CA ARG A 52 5.10 8.04 3.30
C ARG A 52 5.12 8.93 2.06
N ASP A 53 6.17 8.85 1.25
CA ASP A 53 6.27 9.61 -0.01
C ASP A 53 5.15 9.23 -0.99
N TYR A 54 4.84 7.94 -1.06
CA TYR A 54 3.69 7.44 -1.79
C TYR A 54 2.37 8.00 -1.24
N ALA A 55 2.17 7.97 0.09
CA ALA A 55 0.99 8.54 0.74
C ALA A 55 0.81 10.03 0.39
N ASP A 56 1.89 10.81 0.42
CA ASP A 56 1.87 12.23 0.08
C ASP A 56 1.56 12.50 -1.40
N LYS A 57 1.94 11.58 -2.30
CA LYS A 57 1.53 11.63 -3.71
C LYS A 57 0.04 11.33 -3.86
N VAL A 58 -0.48 10.31 -3.19
CA VAL A 58 -1.90 9.97 -3.20
C VAL A 58 -2.75 11.11 -2.62
N LYS A 59 -2.29 11.74 -1.55
CA LYS A 59 -2.91 12.94 -0.95
C LYS A 59 -3.14 14.08 -1.95
N LYS A 60 -2.23 14.25 -2.90
CA LYS A 60 -2.32 15.29 -3.94
C LYS A 60 -3.33 14.96 -5.04
N LEU A 61 -3.83 13.72 -5.10
CA LEU A 61 -4.79 13.31 -6.13
C LEU A 61 -6.23 13.78 -5.83
N GLY A 62 -6.55 14.15 -4.57
CA GLY A 62 -7.86 14.65 -4.18
C GLY A 62 -8.88 13.53 -3.97
N GLU A 63 -10.15 13.78 -4.30
CA GLU A 63 -11.27 12.83 -4.13
C GLU A 63 -11.02 11.51 -4.88
N ILE A 64 -11.34 10.38 -4.23
CA ILE A 64 -11.20 9.06 -4.83
C ILE A 64 -12.46 8.74 -5.64
N ASN A 65 -12.29 8.74 -6.95
CA ASN A 65 -13.26 8.23 -7.91
C ASN A 65 -12.56 7.19 -8.80
N HIS A 66 -13.28 6.65 -9.79
CA HIS A 66 -12.72 5.64 -10.70
C HIS A 66 -11.39 6.08 -11.38
N TYR A 67 -11.27 7.36 -11.75
CA TYR A 67 -10.04 7.90 -12.35
C TYR A 67 -8.92 8.04 -11.32
N THR A 68 -9.26 8.40 -10.09
CA THR A 68 -8.29 8.52 -9.02
C THR A 68 -7.78 7.16 -8.56
N GLU A 69 -8.62 6.12 -8.53
CA GLU A 69 -8.18 4.74 -8.28
C GLU A 69 -7.15 4.25 -9.30
N GLU A 70 -7.38 4.51 -10.60
CA GLU A 70 -6.42 4.19 -11.65
C GLU A 70 -5.12 4.97 -11.45
N ARG A 71 -5.21 6.26 -11.12
CA ARG A 71 -4.03 7.08 -10.82
C ARG A 71 -3.27 6.61 -9.59
N ILE A 72 -3.95 6.14 -8.54
CA ILE A 72 -3.31 5.56 -7.35
C ILE A 72 -2.51 4.33 -7.76
N LYS A 73 -3.07 3.45 -8.60
CA LYS A 73 -2.35 2.28 -9.14
C LYS A 73 -1.18 2.66 -10.03
N ASP A 74 -1.30 3.73 -10.81
CA ASP A 74 -0.20 4.23 -11.64
C ASP A 74 0.92 4.83 -10.80
N VAL A 75 0.59 5.60 -9.76
CA VAL A 75 1.55 6.10 -8.77
C VAL A 75 2.21 4.94 -8.03
N GLU A 76 1.44 3.90 -7.65
CA GLU A 76 1.99 2.69 -7.04
C GLU A 76 3.02 2.02 -7.95
N ARG A 77 2.72 1.91 -9.25
CA ARG A 77 3.64 1.35 -10.25
C ARG A 77 4.87 2.22 -10.48
N GLU A 78 4.73 3.55 -10.41
CA GLU A 78 5.85 4.48 -10.54
C GLU A 78 6.85 4.33 -9.38
N PHE A 79 6.34 4.17 -8.15
CA PHE A 79 7.17 4.04 -6.95
C PHE A 79 7.74 2.64 -6.75
N PHE A 80 6.93 1.60 -6.94
CA PHE A 80 7.24 0.23 -6.54
C PHE A 80 7.41 -0.72 -7.73
N GLY A 81 7.22 -0.23 -8.96
CA GLY A 81 7.34 -1.00 -10.19
C GLY A 81 6.16 -1.95 -10.44
N SER A 82 6.36 -2.88 -11.36
CA SER A 82 5.33 -3.84 -11.81
C SER A 82 4.84 -4.82 -10.74
N ARG A 83 5.56 -4.95 -9.62
CA ARG A 83 5.20 -5.83 -8.50
C ARG A 83 4.34 -5.14 -7.43
N GLY A 84 4.18 -3.81 -7.51
CA GLY A 84 3.43 -3.01 -6.56
C GLY A 84 4.04 -2.98 -5.15
N ILE A 85 3.35 -2.32 -4.22
CA ILE A 85 3.80 -2.16 -2.83
C ILE A 85 3.96 -3.52 -2.15
N LEU A 86 3.00 -4.42 -2.33
CA LEU A 86 3.04 -5.74 -1.68
C LEU A 86 4.25 -6.56 -2.13
N GLY A 87 4.58 -6.50 -3.43
CA GLY A 87 5.78 -7.14 -3.96
C GLY A 87 7.07 -6.49 -3.51
N PHE A 88 7.10 -5.16 -3.33
CA PHE A 88 8.22 -4.44 -2.74
C PHE A 88 8.46 -4.84 -1.27
N LEU A 89 7.39 -4.98 -0.48
CA LEU A 89 7.45 -5.42 0.91
C LEU A 89 7.80 -6.91 1.07
N GLY A 90 7.95 -7.64 -0.04
CA GLY A 90 8.25 -9.07 -0.03
C GLY A 90 7.08 -9.93 0.48
N VAL A 91 5.86 -9.37 0.47
CA VAL A 91 4.65 -10.17 0.65
C VAL A 91 4.50 -10.98 -0.62
N THR A 92 4.91 -12.24 -0.59
CA THR A 92 4.56 -13.20 -1.62
C THR A 92 3.04 -13.30 -1.63
N THR A 93 2.40 -12.60 -2.56
CA THR A 93 1.04 -12.93 -2.95
C THR A 93 1.09 -14.39 -3.37
N GLU A 94 0.47 -15.26 -2.57
CA GLU A 94 0.31 -16.66 -2.96
C GLU A 94 -0.22 -16.67 -4.39
N SER A 95 0.58 -17.25 -5.29
CA SER A 95 0.15 -17.57 -6.63
C SER A 95 -1.21 -18.23 -6.49
N LYS A 96 -2.25 -17.66 -7.11
CA LYS A 96 -3.57 -18.30 -7.20
C LYS A 96 -3.32 -19.80 -7.43
N PRO A 97 -3.94 -20.72 -6.67
CA PRO A 97 -3.82 -22.13 -6.96
C PRO A 97 -4.26 -22.30 -8.42
N GLN A 98 -3.33 -22.70 -9.29
CA GLN A 98 -3.69 -23.26 -10.58
C GLN A 98 -4.44 -24.54 -10.26
N TRP A 99 -5.77 -24.45 -10.27
CA TRP A 99 -6.57 -25.64 -10.42
C TRP A 99 -6.20 -26.22 -11.78
N PRO A 100 -5.66 -27.45 -11.85
CA PRO A 100 -5.76 -28.17 -13.10
C PRO A 100 -7.26 -28.38 -13.37
N PHE A 101 -7.62 -28.51 -14.66
CA PHE A 101 -8.96 -28.78 -15.22
C PHE A 101 -9.94 -27.59 -15.29
#